data_AF-A0A1Y4B686-F1
#
_entry.id   AF-A0A1Y4B686-F1
#
_cell.length_a   1.000
_cell.length_b   1.000
_cell.length_c   1.000
_cell.angle_alpha   90.00
_cell.angle_beta   90.00
_cell.angle_gamma   90.00
#
_symmetry.space_group_name_H-M   'P 1'
#
loop_
_entity.id
_entity.type
_entity.pdbx_description
1 polymer ?
#
loop_
_entity_poly.entity_id
_entity_poly.type
_entity_poly.pdbx_seq_one_letter_code
_entity_poly.pdbx_strand_id
1 'polypeptide(L)'
;MVIAFQNYPFFTVRNCEFRYTVKGHEIKISRKEKTITRATVDVALKRALELSEVSGPKKLGVFGASYLYPMFLYFGIITKKK
;
A
#
# COMPACT_ATOMS: atom_id res chain seq x y z
N MET A 1 -9.79 -7.79 4.32
CA MET A 1 -9.65 -6.71 3.31
C MET A 1 -8.54 -7.00 2.30
N VAL A 2 -7.26 -7.11 2.69
CA VAL A 2 -6.14 -7.31 1.72
C VAL A 2 -6.25 -8.62 0.92
N ILE A 3 -6.74 -9.72 1.50
CA ILE A 3 -6.88 -10.99 0.75
C ILE A 3 -7.96 -10.89 -0.35
N ALA A 4 -8.97 -10.04 -0.16
CA ALA A 4 -10.13 -9.93 -1.05
C ALA A 4 -9.84 -9.19 -2.36
N PHE A 5 -8.83 -8.31 -2.37
CA PHE A 5 -8.44 -7.52 -3.54
C PHE A 5 -7.14 -8.02 -4.18
N GLN A 6 -6.82 -9.30 -4.02
CA GLN A 6 -5.74 -9.92 -4.76
C GLN A 6 -6.03 -9.87 -6.26
N ASN A 7 -4.99 -9.65 -7.07
CA ASN A 7 -5.08 -9.46 -8.51
C ASN A 7 -5.95 -8.27 -8.99
N TYR A 8 -6.50 -7.46 -8.08
CA TYR A 8 -7.17 -6.21 -8.44
C TYR A 8 -6.13 -5.19 -8.93
N PRO A 9 -6.41 -4.44 -10.01
CA PRO A 9 -5.49 -3.45 -10.54
C PRO A 9 -5.46 -2.18 -9.66
N PHE A 10 -4.28 -1.88 -9.12
CA PHE A 10 -4.00 -0.62 -8.41
C PHE A 10 -3.04 0.25 -9.20
N PHE A 11 -3.12 1.56 -9.02
CA PHE A 11 -2.22 2.52 -9.68
C PHE A 11 -1.38 3.25 -8.66
N THR A 12 -0.07 3.26 -8.85
CA THR A 12 0.81 4.13 -8.07
C THR A 12 0.51 5.60 -8.39
N VAL A 13 0.99 6.53 -7.55
CA VAL A 13 0.87 7.99 -7.79
C VAL A 13 1.41 8.42 -9.17
N ARG A 14 2.35 7.66 -9.74
CA ARG A 14 2.89 7.89 -11.10
C ARG A 14 2.07 7.19 -12.20
N ASN A 15 0.81 6.88 -11.95
CA ASN A 15 -0.12 6.18 -12.83
C ASN A 15 0.39 4.84 -13.38
N CYS A 16 1.19 4.14 -12.59
CA CYS A 16 1.70 2.82 -12.98
C CYS A 16 0.82 1.72 -12.37
N GLU A 17 0.22 0.88 -13.22
CA GLU A 17 -0.56 -0.28 -12.79
C GLU A 17 0.33 -1.31 -12.08
N PHE A 18 -0.18 -1.87 -10.99
CA PHE A 18 0.36 -3.04 -10.34
C PHE A 18 -0.77 -3.88 -9.74
N ARG A 19 -0.49 -5.15 -9.53
CA ARG A 19 -1.36 -6.09 -8.82
C ARG A 19 -0.56 -6.69 -7.68
N TYR A 20 -1.26 -7.27 -6.71
CA TYR A 20 -0.60 -8.02 -5.66
C TYR A 20 -1.26 -9.38 -5.42
N THR A 21 -0.47 -10.26 -4.85
CA THR A 21 -0.89 -11.56 -4.33
C THR A 21 -0.42 -11.66 -2.89
N VAL A 22 -1.17 -12.37 -2.06
CA VAL A 22 -0.79 -12.65 -0.68
C VAL A 22 -0.23 -14.07 -0.64
N LYS A 23 1.02 -14.21 -0.19
CA LYS A 23 1.66 -15.51 0.04
C LYS A 23 2.07 -15.59 1.50
N GLY A 24 1.39 -16.45 2.26
CA GLY A 24 1.60 -16.55 3.71
C GLY A 24 1.36 -15.21 4.42
N HIS A 25 2.40 -14.66 5.03
CA HIS A 25 2.37 -13.38 5.75
C HIS A 25 2.92 -12.20 4.94
N GLU A 26 3.03 -12.33 3.63
CA GLU A 26 3.64 -11.32 2.77
C GLU A 26 2.79 -11.00 1.55
N ILE A 27 2.94 -9.77 1.06
CA ILE A 27 2.29 -9.26 -0.15
C ILE A 27 3.35 -9.20 -1.26
N LYS A 28 3.18 -9.99 -2.34
CA LYS A 28 4.02 -9.92 -3.54
C LYS A 28 3.38 -9.03 -4.60
N ILE A 29 4.11 -8.02 -5.04
CA ILE A 29 3.72 -7.06 -6.09
C ILE A 29 4.19 -7.54 -7.46
N SER A 30 3.28 -7.54 -8.45
CA SER A 30 3.54 -8.08 -9.79
C SER A 30 4.59 -7.29 -10.59
N ARG A 31 4.58 -5.96 -10.50
CA ARG A 31 5.34 -5.09 -11.43
C ARG A 31 6.87 -5.17 -11.32
N LYS A 32 7.42 -5.61 -10.19
CA LYS A 32 8.88 -5.63 -9.92
C LYS A 32 9.32 -6.78 -9.01
N GLU A 33 8.51 -7.83 -8.90
CA GLU A 33 8.71 -8.93 -7.96
C GLU A 33 9.06 -8.48 -6.53
N LYS A 34 8.50 -7.35 -6.11
CA LYS A 34 8.75 -6.82 -4.76
C LYS A 34 7.84 -7.51 -3.78
N THR A 35 8.40 -7.90 -2.65
CA THR A 35 7.65 -8.43 -1.52
C THR A 35 7.59 -7.42 -0.40
N ILE A 36 6.41 -7.25 0.20
CA ILE A 36 6.17 -6.41 1.37
C ILE A 36 5.73 -7.33 2.49
N THR A 37 6.50 -7.35 3.57
CA THR A 37 6.21 -8.20 4.73
C THR A 37 5.08 -7.63 5.57
N ARG A 38 4.36 -8.48 6.31
CA ARG A 38 3.32 -8.03 7.26
C ARG A 38 3.84 -6.97 8.23
N ALA A 39 5.04 -7.14 8.78
CA ALA A 39 5.65 -6.16 9.68
C ALA A 39 5.77 -4.77 9.03
N THR A 40 6.12 -4.72 7.74
CA THR A 40 6.21 -3.46 6.98
C THR A 40 4.84 -2.83 6.80
N VAL A 41 3.81 -3.64 6.52
CA VAL A 41 2.42 -3.19 6.39
C VAL A 41 1.91 -2.65 7.72
N ASP A 42 2.18 -3.32 8.84
CA ASP A 42 1.73 -2.92 10.17
C ASP A 42 2.34 -1.57 10.58
N VAL A 43 3.64 -1.35 10.31
CA VAL A 43 4.29 -0.05 10.54
C VAL A 43 3.68 1.04 9.66
N ALA A 44 3.42 0.73 8.39
CA ALA A 44 2.80 1.68 7.47
C ALA A 44 1.37 2.05 7.89
N LEU A 45 0.61 1.05 8.36
CA LEU A 45 -0.76 1.21 8.83
C LEU A 45 -0.80 2.07 10.09
N LYS A 46 0.08 1.79 11.07
CA LYS A 46 0.17 2.61 12.29
C LYS A 46 0.41 4.09 11.96
N ARG A 47 1.37 4.37 11.07
CA ARG A 47 1.65 5.74 10.62
C ARG A 47 0.50 6.38 9.83
N ALA A 48 -0.19 5.59 9.01
CA ALA A 48 -1.37 6.04 8.29
C ALA A 48 -2.49 6.47 9.25
N LEU A 49 -2.74 5.69 10.30
CA LEU A 49 -3.73 5.98 11.33
C LEU A 49 -3.36 7.22 12.16
N GLU A 50 -2.07 7.41 12.47
CA GLU A 50 -1.57 8.60 13.18
C GLU A 50 -1.71 9.89 12.35
N LEU A 51 -1.50 9.81 11.04
CA LEU A 51 -1.47 11.00 10.18
C LEU A 51 -2.87 11.38 9.65
N SER A 52 -3.78 10.43 9.47
CA SER A 52 -5.13 10.55 8.84
C SER A 52 -5.14 11.14 7.42
N GLU A 53 -4.52 12.31 7.22
CA GLU A 53 -4.22 12.93 5.94
C GLU A 53 -2.76 12.69 5.54
N VAL A 54 -2.56 12.04 4.41
CA VAL A 54 -1.22 11.73 3.90
C VAL A 54 -1.05 12.40 2.53
N SER A 55 -0.09 13.32 2.41
CA SER A 55 0.18 14.04 1.16
C SER A 55 0.85 13.17 0.08
N GLY A 56 1.42 12.04 0.46
CA GLY A 56 2.01 11.10 -0.49
C GLY A 56 2.71 9.91 0.16
N PRO A 57 3.14 8.92 -0.65
CA PRO A 57 3.69 7.66 -0.16
C PRO A 57 4.92 7.83 0.73
N LYS A 58 5.76 8.86 0.50
CA LYS A 58 6.95 9.10 1.32
C LYS A 58 6.64 9.30 2.81
N LYS A 59 5.45 9.81 3.15
CA LYS A 59 5.05 10.07 4.54
C LYS A 59 4.74 8.79 5.33
N LEU A 60 4.42 7.68 4.65
CA LEU A 60 4.33 6.37 5.32
C LEU A 60 5.71 5.89 5.79
N GLY A 61 6.80 6.35 5.16
CA GLY A 61 8.18 6.13 5.58
C GLY A 61 8.58 4.66 5.69
N VAL A 62 7.97 3.79 4.89
CA VAL A 62 8.30 2.36 4.79
C VAL A 62 8.79 2.01 3.38
N PHE A 63 9.52 0.91 3.28
CA PHE A 63 9.80 0.31 1.98
C PHE A 63 8.49 -0.17 1.32
N GLY A 64 8.34 0.09 0.02
CA GLY A 64 7.11 -0.27 -0.70
C GLY A 64 5.93 0.67 -0.46
N ALA A 65 6.12 1.80 0.24
CA ALA A 65 5.06 2.79 0.46
C ALA A 65 4.39 3.29 -0.83
N SER A 66 5.11 3.28 -1.96
CA SER A 66 4.55 3.62 -3.28
C SER A 66 3.39 2.71 -3.72
N TYR A 67 3.34 1.49 -3.19
CA TYR A 67 2.29 0.50 -3.45
C TYR A 67 1.23 0.49 -2.35
N LEU A 68 1.65 0.64 -1.08
CA LEU A 68 0.72 0.68 0.05
C LEU A 68 -0.15 1.94 0.06
N TYR A 69 0.40 3.09 -0.33
CA TYR A 69 -0.33 4.36 -0.36
C TYR A 69 -1.63 4.32 -1.18
N PRO A 70 -1.63 3.93 -2.48
CA PRO A 70 -2.88 3.83 -3.24
C PRO A 70 -3.82 2.73 -2.70
N MET A 71 -3.30 1.66 -2.09
CA MET A 71 -4.14 0.65 -1.43
C MET A 71 -4.85 1.23 -0.20
N PHE A 72 -4.14 1.99 0.64
CA PHE A 72 -4.71 2.63 1.82
C PHE A 72 -5.73 3.72 1.46
N LEU A 73 -5.49 4.47 0.39
CA LEU A 73 -6.50 5.39 -0.16
C LEU A 73 -7.74 4.64 -0.62
N TYR A 74 -7.57 3.54 -1.36
CA TYR A 74 -8.68 2.74 -1.85
C TYR A 74 -9.48 2.08 -0.73
N PHE A 75 -8.80 1.63 0.33
CA PHE A 75 -9.44 1.05 1.51
C PHE A 75 -10.03 2.10 2.46
N GLY A 76 -9.89 3.39 2.17
CA GLY A 76 -10.39 4.47 3.03
C GLY A 76 -9.64 4.62 4.36
N ILE A 77 -8.42 4.09 4.47
CA ILE A 77 -7.59 4.17 5.67
C ILE A 77 -6.97 5.56 5.81
N ILE A 78 -6.63 6.19 4.68
CA ILE A 78 -6.06 7.54 4.62
C ILE A 78 -6.83 8.37 3.59
N THR A 79 -6.78 9.68 3.76
CA THR A 79 -7.24 10.63 2.74
C THR A 79 -6.05 11.30 2.08
N LYS A 80 -6.21 11.64 0.79
CA LYS A 80 -5.21 12.41 0.07
C LYS A 80 -5.37 13.87 0.48
N LYS A 81 -4.33 14.44 1.07
CA LYS A 81 -4.28 15.89 1.31
C LYS A 81 -4.32 16.61 -0.04
N LYS A 82 -5.28 17.52 -0.20
CA LYS A 82 -5.45 18.34 -1.42
C LYS A 82 -4.23 19.24 -1.64
#